data_AF-A0A534M2T4-F1
#
_entry.id   AF-A0A534M2T4-F1
#
_cell.length_a   1.000
_cell.length_b   1.000
_cell.length_c   1.000
_cell.angle_alpha   90.00
_cell.angle_beta   90.00
_cell.angle_gamma   90.00
#
_symmetry.space_group_name_H-M   'P 1'
#
loop_
_entity.id
_entity.type
_entity.pdbx_description
1 polymer ?
#
loop_
_entity_poly.entity_id
_entity_poly.type
_entity_poly.pdbx_seq_one_letter_code
_entity_poly.pdbx_strand_id
1 'polypeptide(L)'
;MKASLPRRMTLPAIEAAVITLGYGPKREPFDLVAFKGLHNGKRFHMRLETHGLDRVPKGSEIDLHMDFFREVKGFHGSEAESGEIAFEMAKLLGALKAQDPERTRPRVRCPDCGKEFGQEAFRAHRKVVHGY
;
A
#
# COMPACT_ATOMS: atom_id res chain seq x y z
N MET A 1 -6.62 4.33 10.88
CA MET A 1 -5.85 3.40 11.76
C MET A 1 -4.39 3.68 11.52
N LYS A 2 -3.62 3.80 12.61
CA LYS A 2 -2.19 4.10 12.53
C LYS A 2 -1.35 2.86 12.77
N ALA A 3 -0.26 2.77 12.04
CA ALA A 3 0.82 1.81 12.22
C ALA A 3 2.15 2.50 11.93
N SER A 4 3.24 1.75 11.96
CA SER A 4 4.57 2.29 11.66
C SER A 4 5.31 1.40 10.66
N LEU A 5 6.14 2.03 9.85
CA LEU A 5 7.01 1.32 8.91
C LEU A 5 7.88 0.31 9.68
N PRO A 6 7.86 -0.98 9.31
CA PRO A 6 8.43 -2.06 10.14
C PRO A 6 9.97 -2.02 10.21
N ARG A 7 10.61 -1.41 9.21
CA ARG A 7 12.06 -1.24 9.10
C ARG A 7 12.37 -0.07 8.17
N ARG A 8 13.63 0.38 8.13
CA ARG A 8 14.07 1.37 7.14
C ARG A 8 13.95 0.78 5.73
N MET A 9 13.36 1.51 4.79
CA MET A 9 13.12 1.05 3.42
C MET A 9 13.26 2.20 2.42
N THR A 10 13.65 1.88 1.19
CA THR A 10 13.62 2.84 0.07
C THR A 10 12.20 3.06 -0.44
N LEU A 11 11.90 4.23 -1.02
CA LEU A 11 10.60 4.48 -1.65
C LEU A 11 10.21 3.42 -2.70
N PRO A 12 11.11 2.97 -3.61
CA PRO A 12 10.76 1.90 -4.55
C PRO A 12 10.39 0.57 -3.88
N ALA A 13 10.97 0.24 -2.72
CA ALA A 13 10.58 -0.94 -1.94
C ALA A 13 9.15 -0.81 -1.41
N ILE A 14 8.80 0.37 -0.89
CA ILE A 14 7.48 0.66 -0.33
C ILE A 14 6.42 0.68 -1.45
N GLU A 15 6.72 1.34 -2.58
CA GLU A 15 5.86 1.35 -3.77
C GLU A 15 5.58 -0.06 -4.28
N ALA A 16 6.62 -0.90 -4.39
CA ALA A 16 6.46 -2.29 -4.80
C ALA A 16 5.53 -3.08 -3.86
N ALA A 17 5.60 -2.84 -2.54
CA ALA A 17 4.73 -3.48 -1.56
C ALA A 17 3.25 -3.11 -1.78
N VAL A 18 2.95 -1.82 -1.89
CA VAL A 18 1.55 -1.36 -2.03
C VAL A 18 0.97 -1.72 -3.40
N ILE A 19 1.80 -1.75 -4.45
CA ILE A 19 1.38 -2.19 -5.79
C ILE A 19 0.98 -3.68 -5.79
N THR A 20 1.68 -4.55 -5.05
CA THR A 20 1.30 -5.97 -4.92
C THR A 20 -0.13 -6.13 -4.38
N LEU A 21 -0.57 -5.20 -3.52
CA LEU A 21 -1.90 -5.18 -2.92
C LEU A 21 -2.96 -4.48 -3.77
N GLY A 22 -2.59 -3.97 -4.95
CA GLY A 22 -3.49 -3.30 -5.88
C GLY A 22 -3.63 -1.80 -5.66
N TYR A 23 -2.76 -1.19 -4.85
CA TYR A 23 -2.75 0.26 -4.70
C TYR A 23 -2.07 0.95 -5.88
N GLY A 24 -2.54 2.16 -6.21
CA GLY A 24 -1.81 3.14 -7.02
C GLY A 24 -1.05 4.11 -6.12
N PRO A 25 0.29 3.99 -5.99
CA PRO A 25 1.09 4.94 -5.23
C PRO A 25 1.27 6.26 -5.99
N LYS A 26 1.38 7.35 -5.23
CA LYS A 26 1.71 8.69 -5.71
C LYS A 26 2.63 9.34 -4.68
N ARG A 27 3.78 9.84 -5.15
CA ARG A 27 4.70 10.60 -4.32
C ARG A 27 4.21 12.05 -4.19
N GLU A 28 4.22 12.54 -2.97
CA GLU A 28 4.02 13.95 -2.63
C GLU A 28 5.30 14.48 -1.95
N PRO A 29 5.47 15.80 -1.79
CA PRO A 29 6.73 16.36 -1.30
C PRO A 29 7.21 15.79 0.05
N PHE A 30 6.28 15.47 0.95
CA PHE A 30 6.57 14.98 2.29
C PHE A 30 5.97 13.60 2.60
N ASP A 31 5.19 13.04 1.67
CA ASP A 31 4.38 11.85 1.89
C ASP A 31 4.44 10.91 0.68
N LEU A 32 4.27 9.63 0.96
CA LEU A 32 3.85 8.67 -0.05
C LEU A 32 2.38 8.34 0.21
N VAL A 33 1.51 8.70 -0.72
CA VAL A 33 0.09 8.34 -0.65
C VAL A 33 -0.20 7.18 -1.60
N ALA A 34 -1.14 6.33 -1.25
CA ALA A 34 -1.54 5.23 -2.11
C ALA A 34 -3.05 4.96 -1.99
N PHE A 35 -3.70 4.70 -3.13
CA PHE A 35 -5.14 4.48 -3.19
C PHE A 35 -5.48 3.10 -3.73
N LYS A 36 -6.45 2.43 -3.09
CA LYS A 36 -7.04 1.18 -3.58
C LYS A 36 -8.55 1.30 -3.61
N GLY A 37 -9.12 1.27 -4.81
CA GLY A 37 -10.57 1.33 -4.99
C GLY A 37 -11.26 0.14 -4.36
N LEU A 38 -12.42 0.40 -3.75
CA LEU A 38 -13.35 -0.59 -3.22
C LEU A 38 -14.69 -0.45 -3.98
N HIS A 39 -15.60 -1.36 -3.71
CA HIS A 39 -16.96 -1.27 -4.24
C HIS A 39 -17.71 -0.05 -3.67
N ASN A 40 -18.80 0.35 -4.33
CA ASN A 40 -19.73 1.39 -3.87
C ASN A 40 -19.11 2.79 -3.67
N GLY A 41 -18.06 3.12 -4.42
CA GLY A 41 -17.44 4.45 -4.32
C GLY A 41 -16.69 4.68 -3.01
N LYS A 42 -16.20 3.60 -2.38
CA LYS A 42 -15.22 3.67 -1.30
C LYS A 42 -13.81 3.44 -1.83
N ARG A 43 -12.79 3.88 -1.11
CA ARG A 43 -11.39 3.52 -1.37
C ARG A 43 -10.60 3.46 -0.08
N PHE A 44 -9.62 2.57 0.00
CA PHE A 44 -8.58 2.72 1.00
C PHE A 44 -7.63 3.83 0.58
N HIS A 45 -7.29 4.69 1.53
CA HIS A 45 -6.30 5.74 1.43
C HIS A 45 -5.21 5.46 2.47
N MET A 46 -4.02 5.18 1.97
CA MET A 46 -2.82 5.01 2.77
C MET A 46 -1.95 6.27 2.63
N ARG A 47 -1.48 6.82 3.75
CA ARG A 47 -0.44 7.84 3.80
C ARG A 47 0.73 7.29 4.60
N LEU A 48 1.94 7.44 4.07
CA LEU A 48 3.19 7.25 4.80
C LEU A 48 3.91 8.59 4.88
N GLU A 49 4.20 9.04 6.08
CA GLU A 49 5.03 10.22 6.30
C GLU A 49 6.49 9.90 5.96
N THR A 50 6.99 10.52 4.89
CA THR A 50 8.37 10.30 4.41
C THR A 50 9.30 11.43 4.84
N HIS A 51 8.75 12.60 5.18
CA HIS A 51 9.49 13.85 5.39
C HIS A 51 10.42 14.21 4.21
N GLY A 52 10.06 13.81 2.99
CA GLY A 52 10.84 14.05 1.77
C GLY A 52 12.06 13.13 1.61
N LEU A 53 12.17 12.07 2.43
CA LEU A 53 13.28 11.13 2.37
C LEU A 53 13.03 10.02 1.34
N ASP A 54 13.99 9.80 0.44
CA ASP A 54 13.99 8.64 -0.46
C ASP A 54 14.18 7.30 0.28
N ARG A 55 14.77 7.36 1.47
CA ARG A 55 14.97 6.23 2.37
C ARG A 55 14.28 6.52 3.70
N VAL A 56 13.09 5.96 3.85
CA VAL A 56 12.19 6.22 4.97
C VAL A 56 12.63 5.42 6.19
N PRO A 57 12.78 6.05 7.37
CA PRO A 57 13.24 5.37 8.58
C PRO A 57 12.20 4.38 9.14
N LYS A 58 12.69 3.40 9.91
CA LYS A 58 11.82 2.55 10.73
C LYS A 58 11.02 3.46 11.68
N GLY A 59 9.75 3.15 11.89
CA GLY A 59 8.91 3.91 12.81
C GLY A 59 8.09 5.03 12.16
N SER A 60 8.40 5.44 10.92
CA SER A 60 7.59 6.42 10.18
C SER A 60 6.12 6.02 10.16
N GLU A 61 5.24 6.99 10.42
CA GLU A 61 3.80 6.75 10.57
C GLU A 61 3.17 6.33 9.24
N ILE A 62 2.40 5.25 9.31
CA ILE A 62 1.48 4.82 8.27
C ILE A 62 0.07 5.07 8.78
N ASP A 63 -0.67 5.96 8.14
CA ASP A 63 -2.09 6.10 8.35
C ASP A 63 -2.86 5.41 7.23
N LEU A 64 -3.82 4.56 7.60
CA LEU A 64 -4.75 3.91 6.68
C LEU A 64 -6.17 4.23 7.11
N HIS A 65 -6.92 4.85 6.21
CA HIS A 65 -8.35 5.09 6.40
C HIS A 65 -9.12 4.80 5.10
N MET A 66 -10.43 4.92 5.18
CA MET A 66 -11.31 4.71 4.05
C MET A 66 -11.96 6.04 3.67
N ASP A 67 -11.76 6.45 2.41
CA ASP A 67 -12.38 7.63 1.82
C ASP A 67 -13.65 7.25 1.06
N PHE A 68 -14.56 8.21 0.93
CA PHE A 68 -15.78 8.11 0.15
C PHE A 68 -15.74 9.12 -1.00
N PHE A 69 -16.06 8.70 -2.22
CA PHE A 69 -16.06 9.58 -3.40
C PHE A 69 -17.16 10.66 -3.36
N ARG A 70 -18.15 10.54 -2.47
CA ARG A 70 -19.13 11.58 -2.16
C ARG A 70 -18.93 12.00 -0.71
N GLU A 71 -18.87 13.31 -0.45
CA GLU A 71 -18.94 13.88 0.89
C GLU A 71 -20.29 13.50 1.54
N VAL A 72 -20.35 12.31 2.13
CA VAL A 72 -21.37 12.01 3.13
C VAL A 72 -20.95 12.80 4.36
N LYS A 73 -21.40 14.05 4.47
CA LYS A 73 -21.25 14.87 5.67
C LYS A 73 -21.67 14.02 6.88
N GLY A 74 -20.72 13.61 7.70
CA GLY A 74 -20.97 13.10 9.05
C GLY A 74 -20.88 11.59 9.31
N PHE A 75 -20.17 10.78 8.52
CA PHE A 75 -19.99 9.36 8.88
C PHE A 75 -18.78 9.14 9.80
N HIS A 76 -19.06 8.93 11.09
CA HIS A 76 -18.13 8.33 12.03
C HIS A 76 -18.11 6.82 11.78
N GLY A 77 -16.94 6.26 11.53
CA GLY A 77 -16.76 4.87 11.08
C GLY A 77 -17.46 3.86 11.99
N SER A 78 -18.01 2.82 11.37
CA SER A 78 -18.61 1.68 12.08
C SER A 78 -17.55 0.66 12.52
N GLU A 79 -17.88 -0.21 13.47
CA GLU A 79 -16.98 -1.29 13.93
C GLU A 79 -16.63 -2.25 12.78
N ALA A 80 -17.58 -2.54 11.89
CA ALA A 80 -17.35 -3.36 10.70
C ALA A 80 -16.28 -2.77 9.77
N GLU A 81 -16.33 -1.44 9.54
CA GLU A 81 -15.32 -0.73 8.75
C GLU A 81 -13.96 -0.67 9.47
N SER A 82 -13.97 -0.61 10.80
CA SER A 82 -12.74 -0.70 11.61
C SER A 82 -12.07 -2.07 11.45
N GLY A 83 -12.85 -3.15 11.34
CA GLY A 83 -12.34 -4.49 11.03
C GLY A 83 -11.74 -4.60 9.63
N GLU A 84 -12.39 -4.03 8.62
CA GLU A 84 -11.85 -3.98 7.25
C GLU A 84 -10.52 -3.21 7.18
N ILE A 85 -10.45 -2.06 7.84
CA ILE A 85 -9.23 -1.25 7.92
C ILE A 85 -8.11 -2.03 8.65
N ALA A 86 -8.44 -2.72 9.76
CA ALA A 86 -7.46 -3.52 10.49
C ALA A 86 -6.89 -4.66 9.64
N PHE A 87 -7.76 -5.35 8.91
CA PHE A 87 -7.36 -6.44 8.02
C PHE A 87 -6.49 -5.95 6.87
N GLU A 88 -6.86 -4.82 6.25
CA GLU A 88 -6.06 -4.26 5.17
C GLU A 88 -4.71 -3.70 5.69
N MET A 89 -4.67 -3.11 6.88
CA MET A 89 -3.43 -2.70 7.53
C MET A 89 -2.50 -3.90 7.77
N ALA A 90 -3.03 -5.04 8.22
CA ALA A 90 -2.23 -6.25 8.40
C ALA A 90 -1.62 -6.75 7.08
N LYS A 91 -2.39 -6.69 5.97
CA LYS A 91 -1.87 -7.01 4.63
C LYS A 91 -0.78 -6.05 4.18
N LEU A 92 -0.95 -4.75 4.39
CA LEU A 92 0.07 -3.73 4.08
C LEU A 92 1.38 -4.01 4.82
N LEU A 93 1.31 -4.26 6.13
CA LEU A 93 2.50 -4.60 6.93
C LEU A 93 3.15 -5.92 6.47
N GLY A 94 2.35 -6.92 6.09
CA GLY A 94 2.83 -8.17 5.52
C GLY A 94 3.60 -7.95 4.20
N ALA A 95 3.02 -7.18 3.27
CA ALA A 95 3.65 -6.86 2.00
C ALA A 95 4.96 -6.07 2.17
N LEU A 96 4.99 -5.10 3.09
CA LEU A 96 6.21 -4.34 3.43
C LEU A 96 7.30 -5.27 3.99
N LYS A 97 6.94 -6.20 4.88
CA LYS A 97 7.89 -7.17 5.43
C LYS A 97 8.48 -8.13 4.39
N ALA A 98 7.75 -8.42 3.31
CA ALA A 98 8.17 -9.33 2.25
C ALA A 98 9.09 -8.69 1.18
N GLN A 99 9.14 -7.35 1.09
CA GLN A 99 9.97 -6.66 0.10
C GLN A 99 11.44 -6.56 0.50
N ASP A 100 12.33 -6.51 -0.49
CA ASP A 100 13.72 -6.09 -0.27
C ASP A 100 13.73 -4.58 0.13
N PRO A 101 14.18 -4.22 1.34
CA PRO A 101 14.22 -2.83 1.80
C PRO A 101 15.18 -1.95 1.01
N GLU A 102 16.18 -2.53 0.34
CA GLU A 102 17.22 -1.80 -0.42
C GLU A 102 16.89 -1.72 -1.92
N ARG A 103 15.70 -2.15 -2.33
CA ARG A 103 15.23 -2.11 -3.72
C ARG A 103 15.45 -0.73 -4.35
N THR A 104 16.07 -0.71 -5.53
CA THR A 104 16.41 0.53 -6.26
C THR A 104 15.46 0.85 -7.43
N ARG A 105 14.56 -0.06 -7.78
CA ARG A 105 13.57 0.11 -8.88
C ARG A 105 12.20 -0.35 -8.43
N PRO A 106 11.09 0.28 -8.85
CA PRO A 106 9.73 -0.06 -8.40
C PRO A 106 9.19 -1.35 -9.05
N ARG A 107 10.05 -2.37 -9.23
CA ARG A 107 9.62 -3.70 -9.70
C ARG A 107 8.83 -4.40 -8.61
N VAL A 108 7.81 -5.11 -9.03
CA VAL A 108 6.89 -5.83 -8.16
C VAL A 108 7.33 -7.29 -8.08
N ARG A 109 7.60 -7.75 -6.86
CA ARG A 109 7.87 -9.16 -6.58
C ARG A 109 6.55 -9.88 -6.35
N CYS A 110 6.27 -10.92 -7.13
CA CYS A 110 5.11 -11.77 -6.95
C CYS A 110 5.19 -12.50 -5.60
N PRO A 111 4.17 -12.41 -4.73
CA PRO A 111 4.18 -13.11 -3.44
C PRO A 111 4.02 -14.62 -3.61
N ASP A 112 3.38 -15.09 -4.68
CA ASP A 112 3.06 -16.50 -4.89
C ASP A 112 4.24 -17.30 -5.46
N CYS A 113 5.05 -16.71 -6.35
CA CYS A 113 6.17 -17.39 -7.00
C CYS A 113 7.53 -16.68 -6.92
N GLY A 114 7.59 -15.49 -6.30
CA GLY A 114 8.84 -14.76 -6.06
C GLY A 114 9.46 -14.04 -7.26
N LYS A 115 8.90 -14.19 -8.48
CA LYS A 115 9.39 -13.53 -9.70
C LYS A 115 9.16 -12.02 -9.68
N GLU A 116 10.03 -11.26 -10.35
CA GLU A 116 9.99 -9.80 -10.38
C GLU A 116 9.61 -9.23 -11.75
N PHE A 117 8.73 -8.23 -11.75
CA PHE A 117 8.17 -7.66 -12.97
C PHE A 117 8.02 -6.14 -12.88
N GLY A 118 7.87 -5.47 -14.03
CA GLY A 118 7.24 -4.14 -14.06
C GLY A 118 5.75 -4.25 -13.71
N GLN A 119 5.09 -3.14 -13.35
CA GLN A 119 3.71 -3.16 -12.85
C GLN A 119 2.70 -3.80 -13.82
N GLU A 120 2.74 -3.46 -15.12
CA GLU A 120 1.82 -4.03 -16.11
C GLU A 120 2.08 -5.53 -16.33
N ALA A 121 3.34 -5.92 -16.48
CA ALA A 121 3.75 -7.32 -16.61
C ALA A 121 3.38 -8.14 -15.37
N PHE A 122 3.44 -7.54 -14.17
CA PHE A 122 2.99 -8.17 -12.94
C PHE A 122 1.49 -8.48 -12.95
N ARG A 123 0.66 -7.52 -13.39
CA ARG A 123 -0.80 -7.73 -13.51
C ARG A 123 -1.11 -8.85 -14.49
N ALA A 124 -0.46 -8.86 -15.65
CA ALA A 124 -0.61 -9.93 -16.65
C ALA A 124 -0.14 -11.29 -16.08
N HIS A 125 1.01 -11.32 -15.41
CA HIS A 125 1.55 -12.52 -14.79
C HIS A 125 0.59 -13.12 -13.77
N ARG A 126 0.00 -12.31 -12.88
CA ARG A 126 -0.95 -12.82 -11.88
C ARG A 126 -2.19 -13.43 -12.50
N LYS A 127 -2.72 -12.81 -13.56
CA LYS A 127 -3.89 -13.33 -14.27
C LYS A 127 -3.60 -14.67 -14.97
N VAL A 128 -2.48 -14.75 -15.68
CA VAL A 128 -2.14 -15.92 -16.50
C VAL A 128 -1.60 -17.09 -15.68
N VAL A 129 -0.76 -16.83 -14.67
CA VAL A 129 -0.05 -17.87 -13.91
C VAL A 129 -0.79 -18.27 -12.64
N HIS A 130 -1.51 -17.34 -12.01
CA HIS A 130 -2.16 -17.57 -10.71
C HIS A 130 -3.69 -17.45 -10.73
N GLY A 131 -4.30 -17.07 -11.87
CA GLY A 131 -5.75 -17.08 -12.05
C GLY A 131 -6.53 -15.98 -11.30
N TYR A 132 -5.87 -14.87 -10.94
CA TYR A 132 -6.51 -13.69 -10.32
C TYR A 132 -7.18 -12.75 -11.34
#